data_AF-A0A9C9Z8M7-F1
#
_entry.id   AF-A0A9C9Z8M7-F1
#
_cell.length_a   1.000
_cell.length_b   1.000
_cell.length_c   1.000
_cell.angle_alpha   90.00
_cell.angle_beta   90.00
_cell.angle_gamma   90.00
#
_symmetry.space_group_name_H-M   'P 1'
#
loop_
_entity.id
_entity.type
_entity.pdbx_description
1 polymer ?
#
loop_
_entity_poly.entity_id
_entity_poly.type
_entity_poly.pdbx_seq_one_letter_code
_entity_poly.pdbx_strand_id
1 'polypeptide(L)'
;MSMAIIKTAVTMEEGAGVTVKRLMPVAGWRNYDPFVLWDDFSISPGNGFPDHPHRGFEAITYLFNGSIEHRDNLGNHTTVFSGGAQRFTAG
;
A
#
# COMPACT_ATOMS: atom_id res chain seq x y z
N MET A 1 -18.62 -19.32 -19.48
CA MET A 1 -19.20 -18.30 -18.58
C MET A 1 -18.13 -17.98 -17.54
N SER A 2 -17.47 -16.82 -17.60
CA SER A 2 -16.45 -16.47 -16.59
C SER A 2 -17.16 -16.10 -15.29
N MET A 3 -16.83 -16.77 -14.18
CA MET A 3 -17.29 -16.33 -12.87
C MET A 3 -16.53 -15.06 -12.48
N ALA A 4 -17.25 -13.99 -12.16
CA ALA A 4 -16.65 -12.82 -11.53
C ALA A 4 -16.47 -13.11 -10.03
N ILE A 5 -15.29 -12.79 -9.50
CA ILE A 5 -15.02 -12.85 -8.07
C ILE A 5 -15.19 -11.42 -7.53
N ILE A 6 -16.18 -11.22 -6.67
CA ILE A 6 -16.43 -9.93 -6.00
C ILE A 6 -16.08 -10.11 -4.51
N LYS A 7 -15.22 -9.24 -4.00
CA LYS A 7 -14.78 -9.21 -2.60
C LYS A 7 -14.88 -7.78 -2.07
N THR A 8 -15.30 -7.65 -0.82
CA THR A 8 -15.37 -6.36 -0.12
C THR A 8 -14.10 -6.16 0.70
N ALA A 9 -13.48 -4.98 0.58
CA ALA A 9 -12.35 -4.62 1.41
C ALA A 9 -12.76 -4.46 2.89
N VAL A 10 -11.85 -4.78 3.80
CA VAL A 10 -12.03 -4.69 5.25
C VAL A 10 -11.21 -3.51 5.76
N THR A 11 -11.82 -2.69 6.62
CA THR A 11 -11.13 -1.58 7.27
C THR A 11 -10.25 -2.08 8.42
N MET A 12 -9.00 -1.62 8.50
CA MET A 12 -8.09 -1.91 9.63
C MET A 12 -7.06 -0.79 9.81
N GLU A 13 -6.39 -0.79 10.97
CA GLU A 13 -5.31 0.15 11.29
C GLU A 13 -3.95 -0.40 10.89
N GLU A 14 -3.10 0.46 10.35
CA GLU A 14 -1.73 0.17 9.93
C GLU A 14 -0.80 1.34 10.29
N GLY A 15 0.50 1.04 10.36
CA GLY A 15 1.53 2.04 10.65
C GLY A 15 1.25 2.84 11.94
N ALA A 16 1.40 4.15 11.85
CA ALA A 16 1.11 5.10 12.92
C ALA A 16 -0.14 5.91 12.57
N GLY A 17 -1.31 5.42 13.00
CA GLY A 17 -2.59 6.12 12.88
C GLY A 17 -3.18 6.17 11.47
N VAL A 18 -2.87 5.19 10.62
CA VAL A 18 -3.43 5.11 9.26
C VAL A 18 -4.50 4.03 9.21
N THR A 19 -5.73 4.44 8.93
CA THR A 19 -6.79 3.50 8.57
C THR A 19 -6.69 3.15 7.09
N VAL A 20 -6.61 1.86 6.77
CA VAL A 20 -6.60 1.32 5.40
C VAL A 20 -7.88 0.53 5.12
N LYS A 21 -8.31 0.49 3.86
CA LYS A 21 -9.28 -0.46 3.33
C LYS A 21 -8.53 -1.57 2.60
N ARG A 22 -8.38 -2.71 3.26
CA ARG A 22 -7.62 -3.86 2.76
C ARG A 22 -8.49 -4.86 2.01
N LEU A 23 -8.15 -5.15 0.76
CA LEU A 23 -8.79 -6.22 0.00
C LEU A 23 -8.17 -7.60 0.30
N MET A 24 -6.84 -7.63 0.42
CA MET A 24 -6.04 -8.78 0.81
C MET A 24 -4.71 -8.32 1.41
N PRO A 25 -4.08 -9.10 2.31
CA PRO A 25 -4.59 -10.34 2.92
C PRO A 25 -5.70 -10.06 3.94
N VAL A 26 -6.75 -10.88 3.92
CA VAL A 26 -7.83 -10.90 4.93
C VAL A 26 -8.16 -12.35 5.31
N ALA A 27 -8.96 -12.55 6.36
CA ALA A 27 -9.39 -13.87 6.77
C ALA A 27 -10.07 -14.61 5.60
N GLY A 28 -9.55 -15.81 5.26
CA GLY A 28 -10.07 -16.62 4.16
C GLY A 28 -9.65 -16.19 2.74
N TRP A 29 -8.84 -15.13 2.59
CA TRP A 29 -8.32 -14.70 1.30
C TRP A 29 -6.94 -14.05 1.46
N ARG A 30 -5.88 -14.84 1.24
CA ARG A 30 -4.51 -14.40 1.51
C ARG A 30 -3.90 -13.57 0.39
N ASN A 31 -4.09 -13.98 -0.85
CA ASN A 31 -3.46 -13.36 -2.02
C ASN A 31 -4.27 -13.69 -3.28
N TYR A 32 -3.98 -12.97 -4.36
CA TYR A 32 -4.43 -13.28 -5.70
C TYR A 32 -3.25 -13.16 -6.63
N ASP A 33 -2.52 -14.27 -6.84
CA ASP A 33 -1.28 -14.33 -7.61
C ASP A 33 -1.38 -13.49 -8.90
N PRO A 34 -0.49 -12.48 -9.10
CA PRO A 34 0.74 -12.17 -8.35
C PRO A 34 0.63 -11.18 -7.18
N PHE A 35 -0.58 -10.73 -6.85
CA PHE A 35 -0.80 -9.69 -5.84
C PHE A 35 -0.90 -10.29 -4.42
N VAL A 36 -0.03 -9.82 -3.53
CA VAL A 36 0.03 -10.26 -2.14
C VAL A 36 -0.67 -9.31 -1.16
N LEU A 37 -0.86 -8.05 -1.55
CA LEU A 37 -1.51 -7.02 -0.74
C LEU A 37 -2.20 -5.99 -1.64
N TRP A 38 -3.34 -5.45 -1.19
CA TRP A 38 -3.96 -4.27 -1.78
C TRP A 38 -4.71 -3.46 -0.73
N ASP A 39 -4.24 -2.23 -0.54
CA ASP A 39 -4.82 -1.25 0.39
C ASP A 39 -5.20 0.03 -0.36
N ASP A 40 -6.37 0.58 -0.02
CA ASP A 40 -6.76 1.96 -0.30
C ASP A 40 -6.72 2.75 1.02
N PHE A 41 -6.02 3.88 1.04
CA PHE A 41 -5.78 4.63 2.28
C PHE A 41 -5.63 6.13 2.04
N SER A 42 -5.85 6.88 3.12
CA SER A 42 -5.57 8.32 3.22
C SER A 42 -4.70 8.57 4.44
N ILE A 43 -3.73 9.48 4.31
CA ILE A 43 -2.83 9.85 5.42
C ILE A 43 -3.17 11.27 5.86
N SER A 44 -3.44 11.43 7.15
CA SER A 44 -3.60 12.75 7.81
C SER A 44 -2.25 13.25 8.32
N PRO A 45 -2.05 14.58 8.46
CA PRO A 45 -0.84 15.14 9.05
C PRO A 45 -0.52 14.53 10.42
N GLY A 46 0.73 14.11 10.62
CA GLY A 46 1.19 13.45 11.85
C GLY A 46 1.06 11.92 11.87
N ASN A 47 0.33 11.34 10.90
CA ASN A 47 0.19 9.90 10.72
C ASN A 47 1.05 9.42 9.54
N GLY A 48 1.23 8.11 9.42
CA GLY A 48 1.91 7.52 8.26
C GLY A 48 2.45 6.12 8.51
N PHE A 49 3.43 5.73 7.72
CA PHE A 49 4.12 4.45 7.84
C PHE A 49 5.58 4.73 8.25
N PRO A 50 5.92 4.68 9.55
CA PRO A 50 7.30 4.90 10.01
C PRO A 50 8.23 3.80 9.49
N ASP A 51 9.54 3.93 9.72
CA ASP A 51 10.56 2.98 9.24
C ASP A 51 10.17 1.51 9.49
N HIS A 52 10.09 0.73 8.40
CA HIS A 52 9.75 -0.70 8.44
C HIS A 52 10.41 -1.46 7.27
N PRO A 53 10.72 -2.77 7.44
CA PRO A 53 11.40 -3.56 6.41
C PRO A 53 10.42 -4.23 5.42
N HIS A 54 10.91 -4.51 4.22
CA HIS A 54 10.26 -5.34 3.20
C HIS A 54 11.25 -6.37 2.63
N ARG A 55 10.74 -7.46 2.03
CA ARG A 55 11.57 -8.49 1.37
C ARG A 55 10.78 -9.29 0.33
N GLY A 56 11.36 -9.49 -0.86
CA GLY A 56 10.91 -10.48 -1.84
C GLY A 56 9.63 -10.11 -2.61
N PHE A 57 9.30 -8.82 -2.65
CA PHE A 57 8.22 -8.29 -3.47
C PHE A 57 8.49 -6.84 -3.87
N GLU A 58 7.58 -6.32 -4.68
CA GLU A 58 7.53 -4.94 -5.12
C GLU A 58 6.29 -4.25 -4.59
N ALA A 59 6.44 -3.02 -4.12
CA ALA A 59 5.30 -2.17 -3.80
C ALA A 59 5.15 -1.08 -4.85
N ILE A 60 3.90 -0.83 -5.23
CA ILE A 60 3.52 0.25 -6.12
C ILE A 60 2.48 1.09 -5.38
N THR A 61 2.80 2.36 -5.16
CA THR A 61 1.89 3.33 -4.55
C THR A 61 1.46 4.34 -5.60
N TYR A 62 0.16 4.45 -5.86
CA TYR A 62 -0.40 5.45 -6.77
C TYR A 62 -1.19 6.51 -5.98
N LEU A 63 -0.93 7.78 -6.24
CA LEU A 63 -1.58 8.87 -5.52
C LEU A 63 -2.75 9.44 -6.32
N PHE A 64 -3.96 9.34 -5.76
CA PHE A 64 -5.14 10.02 -6.31
C PHE A 64 -5.13 11.52 -6.02
N ASN A 65 -4.75 11.92 -4.79
CA ASN A 65 -4.72 13.31 -4.37
C ASN A 65 -3.68 13.55 -3.26
N GLY A 66 -3.12 14.76 -3.20
CA GLY A 66 -2.14 15.18 -2.19
C GLY A 66 -0.70 14.83 -2.58
N SER A 67 0.12 14.55 -1.57
CA SER A 67 1.50 14.14 -1.75
C SER A 67 1.97 13.21 -0.63
N ILE A 68 2.92 12.33 -0.92
CA ILE A 68 3.56 11.43 0.04
C ILE A 68 5.07 11.55 -0.14
N GLU A 69 5.78 11.67 0.97
CA GLU A 69 7.24 11.55 1.02
C GLU A 69 7.61 10.11 1.38
N HIS A 70 8.57 9.54 0.65
CA HIS A 70 9.14 8.23 0.95
C HIS A 70 10.66 8.31 1.00
N ARG A 71 11.24 7.64 2.00
CA ARG A 71 12.67 7.49 2.21
C ARG A 71 12.98 6.02 2.40
N ASP A 72 14.10 5.56 1.86
CA ASP A 72 14.53 4.17 2.02
C ASP A 72 15.98 4.01 2.51
N ASN A 73 16.36 2.77 2.79
CA ASN A 73 17.68 2.40 3.30
C ASN A 73 18.79 2.42 2.25
N LEU A 74 18.48 2.67 0.98
CA LEU A 74 19.46 2.91 -0.10
C LEU A 74 19.77 4.41 -0.25
N GLY A 75 19.14 5.26 0.57
CA GLY A 75 19.31 6.70 0.53
C GLY A 75 18.40 7.40 -0.48
N ASN A 76 17.43 6.71 -1.07
CA ASN A 76 16.45 7.37 -1.92
C ASN A 76 15.52 8.22 -1.05
N HIS A 77 15.15 9.38 -1.55
CA HIS A 77 14.21 10.29 -0.90
C HIS A 77 13.40 11.01 -1.98
N THR A 78 12.10 10.73 -2.02
CA THR A 78 11.22 11.17 -3.10
C THR A 78 9.90 11.67 -2.53
N THR A 79 9.39 12.77 -3.08
CA THR A 79 8.00 13.18 -2.89
C THR A 79 7.21 12.85 -4.16
N VAL A 80 6.13 12.07 -4.01
CA VAL A 80 5.18 11.81 -5.09
C VAL A 80 3.96 12.70 -4.90
N PHE A 81 3.45 13.25 -5.98
CA PHE A 81 2.27 14.12 -6.02
C PHE A 81 1.09 13.43 -6.71
N SER A 82 -0.11 14.02 -6.62
CA SER A 82 -1.33 13.56 -7.31
C SER A 82 -1.07 13.13 -8.76
N GLY A 83 -1.59 11.96 -9.14
CA GLY A 83 -1.41 11.34 -10.46
C GLY A 83 -0.06 10.63 -10.64
N GLY A 84 0.86 10.76 -9.69
CA GLY A 84 2.14 10.08 -9.68
C GLY A 84 2.06 8.67 -9.09
N ALA A 85 3.07 7.87 -9.43
CA ALA A 85 3.28 6.55 -8.84
C ALA A 85 4.71 6.42 -8.32
N GLN A 86 4.88 5.69 -7.21
CA GLN A 86 6.16 5.19 -6.74
C GLN A 86 6.21 3.68 -6.90
N ARG A 87 7.38 3.19 -7.26
CA ARG A 87 7.72 1.77 -7.23
C ARG A 87 9.00 1.59 -6.41
N PHE A 88 9.02 0.62 -5.51
CA PHE A 88 10.27 0.10 -4.94
C PHE A 88 10.29 -1.44 -5.02
N THR A 89 11.48 -2.00 -5.25
CA THR A 89 11.70 -3.45 -5.32
C THR A 89 12.58 -3.87 -4.14
N ALA A 90 12.04 -4.66 -3.21
CA ALA A 90 12.69 -5.01 -1.94
C ALA A 90 13.56 -6.28 -1.99
N GLY A 91 13.87 -6.78 -3.18
CA GLY A 91 14.64 -8.01 -3.41
C GLY A 91 14.09 -8.86 -4.53
#